data_AF-A0A1M3P305-F1
#
_entry.id   AF-A0A1M3P305-F1
#
_cell.length_a   1.000
_cell.length_b   1.000
_cell.length_c   1.000
_cell.angle_alpha   90.00
_cell.angle_beta   90.00
_cell.angle_gamma   90.00
#
_symmetry.space_group_name_H-M   'P 1'
#
loop_
_entity.id
_entity.type
_entity.pdbx_description
1 polymer ?
#
loop_
_entity_poly.entity_id
_entity_poly.type
_entity_poly.pdbx_seq_one_letter_code
_entity_poly.pdbx_strand_id
1 'polypeptide(L)'
;MKGMNALRRRVGSIKRAIESGAFEAAGREWVEEDFKPAAKSLVHVDTGDIKDGIDGEVNPNQIRVFAASPDAIYEEEGTMYREGHPFMKPAFDKTRKKLSRRVRKELKKAKK
;
A
#
# COMPACT_ATOMS: atom_id res chain seq x y z
N MET A 1 -1.43 16.81 29.37
CA MET A 1 -0.77 17.53 28.23
C MET A 1 0.13 16.68 27.32
N LYS A 2 0.57 15.45 27.65
CA LYS A 2 1.46 14.63 26.77
C LYS A 2 0.82 14.22 25.42
N GLY A 3 -0.49 13.95 25.38
CA GLY A 3 -1.19 13.50 24.16
C GLY A 3 -1.27 14.55 23.04
N MET A 4 -1.57 15.81 23.38
CA MET A 4 -1.65 16.92 22.41
C MET A 4 -0.31 17.17 21.70
N ASN A 5 0.81 17.05 22.41
CA ASN A 5 2.14 17.21 21.82
C ASN A 5 2.51 16.06 20.87
N ALA A 6 2.10 14.83 21.17
CA ALA A 6 2.31 13.69 20.28
C ALA A 6 1.48 13.82 18.99
N LEU A 7 0.23 14.29 19.11
CA LEU A 7 -0.64 14.55 17.96
C LEU A 7 -0.08 15.64 17.05
N ARG A 8 0.32 16.80 17.61
CA ARG A 8 0.95 17.89 16.84
C ARG A 8 2.21 17.43 16.11
N ARG A 9 3.07 16.63 16.75
CA ARG A 9 4.28 16.08 16.11
C ARG A 9 3.94 15.14 14.95
N ARG A 10 2.93 14.27 15.10
CA ARG A 10 2.45 13.39 14.02
C ARG A 10 1.92 14.18 12.84
N VAL A 11 1.03 15.14 13.09
CA VAL A 11 0.45 16.01 12.04
C VAL A 11 1.55 16.77 11.30
N GLY A 12 2.50 17.38 12.01
CA GLY A 12 3.62 18.08 11.39
C GLY A 12 4.55 17.16 10.60
N SER A 13 4.70 15.89 11.00
CA SER A 13 5.48 14.91 10.23
C SER A 13 4.78 14.48 8.94
N ILE A 14 3.45 14.35 8.96
CA ILE A 14 2.65 14.02 7.78
C ILE A 14 2.70 15.17 6.80
N LYS A 15 2.43 16.40 7.25
CA LYS A 15 2.47 17.60 6.40
C LYS A 15 3.81 17.74 5.67
N ARG A 16 4.93 17.58 6.39
CA ARG A 16 6.27 17.59 5.78
C ARG A 16 6.48 16.46 4.77
N ALA A 17 5.92 15.27 5.00
CA ALA A 17 6.08 14.15 4.06
C ALA A 17 5.38 14.43 2.73
N ILE A 18 4.24 15.10 2.78
CA ILE A 18 3.48 15.54 1.61
C ILE A 18 4.26 16.67 0.90
N GLU A 19 4.65 17.71 1.63
CA GLU A 19 5.35 18.88 1.06
C GLU A 19 6.72 18.55 0.44
N SER A 20 7.43 17.56 1.00
CA SER A 20 8.75 17.14 0.49
C SER A 20 8.69 16.09 -0.62
N GLY A 21 7.51 15.61 -1.01
CA GLY A 21 7.37 14.48 -1.94
C GLY A 21 7.83 13.12 -1.35
N ALA A 22 8.29 13.09 -0.10
CA ALA A 22 8.76 11.88 0.58
C ALA A 22 7.67 10.80 0.69
N PHE A 23 6.40 11.22 0.83
CA PHE A 23 5.28 10.28 0.84
C PHE A 23 5.08 9.63 -0.53
N GLU A 24 5.10 10.41 -1.60
CA GLU A 24 4.90 9.92 -2.96
C GLU A 24 6.05 8.99 -3.39
N ALA A 25 7.30 9.40 -3.17
CA ALA A 25 8.47 8.58 -3.49
C ALA A 25 8.45 7.24 -2.73
N ALA A 26 8.23 7.28 -1.41
CA ALA A 26 8.13 6.07 -0.60
C ALA A 26 6.92 5.20 -0.97
N GLY A 27 5.82 5.81 -1.38
CA GLY A 27 4.62 5.12 -1.83
C GLY A 27 4.85 4.36 -3.13
N ARG A 28 5.45 5.01 -4.15
CA ARG A 28 5.74 4.38 -5.44
C ARG A 28 6.70 3.19 -5.28
N GLU A 29 7.77 3.39 -4.52
CA GLU A 29 8.74 2.34 -4.22
C GLU A 29 8.09 1.16 -3.46
N TRP A 30 7.19 1.45 -2.50
CA TRP A 30 6.47 0.41 -1.77
C TRP A 30 5.47 -0.36 -2.65
N VAL A 31 4.76 0.31 -3.56
CA VAL A 31 3.82 -0.34 -4.49
C VAL A 31 4.56 -1.37 -5.34
N GLU A 32 5.67 -0.96 -5.97
CA GLU A 32 6.42 -1.79 -6.91
C GLU A 32 7.24 -2.91 -6.23
N GLU A 33 7.97 -2.59 -5.17
CA GLU A 33 8.93 -3.55 -4.59
C GLU A 33 8.32 -4.46 -3.53
N ASP A 34 7.22 -4.04 -2.90
CA ASP A 34 6.66 -4.75 -1.75
C ASP A 34 5.23 -5.22 -2.00
N PHE A 35 4.31 -4.31 -2.33
CA PHE A 35 2.89 -4.62 -2.41
C PHE A 35 2.56 -5.53 -3.60
N LYS A 36 2.91 -5.13 -4.83
CA LYS A 36 2.58 -5.89 -6.05
C LYS A 36 3.14 -7.33 -5.99
N PRO A 37 4.42 -7.58 -5.63
CA PRO A 37 4.93 -8.94 -5.50
C PRO A 37 4.20 -9.75 -4.40
N ALA A 38 3.90 -9.12 -3.27
CA ALA A 38 3.18 -9.78 -2.18
C ALA A 38 1.74 -10.15 -2.58
N ALA A 39 1.02 -9.27 -3.27
CA ALA A 39 -0.34 -9.54 -3.72
C ALA A 39 -0.35 -10.62 -4.82
N LYS A 40 0.51 -10.49 -5.83
CA LYS A 40 0.63 -11.48 -6.92
C LYS A 40 0.99 -12.89 -6.44
N SER A 41 1.80 -13.00 -5.38
CA SER A 41 2.15 -14.31 -4.79
C SER A 41 1.04 -14.95 -3.96
N LEU A 42 -0.01 -14.20 -3.59
CA LEU A 42 -1.15 -14.69 -2.83
C LEU A 42 -2.36 -15.02 -3.71
N VAL A 43 -2.39 -14.57 -4.97
CA VAL A 43 -3.42 -14.96 -5.93
C VAL A 43 -3.34 -16.46 -6.15
N HIS A 44 -4.43 -17.15 -5.85
CA HIS A 44 -4.52 -18.61 -5.95
C HIS A 44 -4.62 -19.08 -7.40
N VAL A 45 -5.27 -18.32 -8.28
CA VAL A 45 -5.43 -18.68 -9.70
C VAL A 45 -4.20 -18.35 -10.54
N ASP A 46 -3.90 -19.21 -11.52
CA ASP A 46 -2.74 -19.08 -12.41
C ASP A 46 -3.06 -18.45 -13.77
N THR A 47 -4.27 -17.94 -13.98
CA THR A 47 -4.73 -17.38 -15.26
C THR A 47 -4.02 -16.07 -15.68
N GLY A 48 -3.06 -15.56 -14.91
CA GLY A 48 -2.26 -14.38 -15.25
C GLY A 48 -3.04 -13.06 -15.11
N ASP A 49 -4.27 -12.99 -15.61
CA ASP A 49 -5.08 -11.77 -15.70
C ASP A 49 -5.26 -11.05 -14.36
N ILE A 50 -5.56 -11.78 -13.28
CA ILE A 50 -5.66 -11.17 -11.94
C ILE A 50 -4.29 -10.66 -11.48
N LYS A 51 -3.23 -11.46 -11.67
CA LYS A 51 -1.86 -11.09 -11.29
C LYS A 51 -1.38 -9.87 -12.06
N ASP A 52 -1.73 -9.74 -13.33
CA ASP A 52 -1.33 -8.63 -14.20
C ASP A 52 -2.16 -7.38 -13.95
N GLY A 53 -3.42 -7.53 -13.55
CA GLY A 53 -4.30 -6.43 -13.15
C GLY A 53 -4.00 -5.83 -11.77
N ILE A 54 -3.12 -6.43 -10.96
CA ILE A 54 -2.73 -5.87 -9.65
C ILE A 54 -1.78 -4.69 -9.82
N ASP A 55 -2.21 -3.52 -9.36
CA ASP A 55 -1.41 -2.30 -9.43
C ASP A 55 -1.70 -1.32 -8.28
N GLY A 56 -0.99 -0.20 -8.28
CA GLY A 56 -1.23 0.88 -7.34
C GLY A 56 -0.95 2.27 -7.90
N GLU A 57 -1.79 3.21 -7.51
CA GLU A 57 -1.66 4.63 -7.79
C GLU A 57 -1.22 5.38 -6.54
N VAL A 58 -0.24 6.26 -6.71
CA VAL A 58 0.31 7.07 -5.63
C VAL A 58 0.19 8.53 -5.99
N ASN A 59 -0.47 9.28 -5.10
CA ASN A 59 -0.52 10.73 -5.15
C ASN A 59 0.05 11.31 -3.84
N PRO A 60 0.15 12.65 -3.70
CA PRO A 60 0.82 13.24 -2.54
C PRO A 60 0.24 12.88 -1.18
N ASN A 61 -1.03 12.46 -1.08
CA ASN A 61 -1.72 12.22 0.20
C ASN A 61 -2.36 10.83 0.34
N GLN A 62 -2.34 10.02 -0.71
CA GLN A 62 -3.01 8.73 -0.77
C GLN A 62 -2.21 7.73 -1.61
N ILE A 63 -2.24 6.47 -1.17
CA ILE A 63 -1.84 5.33 -1.98
C ILE A 63 -3.10 4.51 -2.18
N ARG A 64 -3.49 4.30 -3.44
CA ARG A 64 -4.58 3.42 -3.84
C ARG A 64 -3.97 2.16 -4.41
N VAL A 65 -4.45 1.00 -3.97
CA VAL A 65 -4.07 -0.30 -4.55
C VAL A 65 -5.33 -0.98 -5.04
N PHE A 66 -5.24 -1.67 -6.18
CA PHE A 66 -6.39 -2.27 -6.84
C PHE A 66 -6.00 -3.48 -7.67
N ALA A 67 -7.00 -4.29 -8.04
CA ALA A 67 -6.89 -5.34 -9.04
C ALA A 67 -7.92 -5.05 -10.13
N ALA A 68 -7.47 -4.75 -11.35
CA ALA A 68 -8.32 -4.28 -12.44
C ALA A 68 -9.03 -5.42 -13.21
N SER A 69 -8.76 -6.68 -12.87
CA SER A 69 -9.43 -7.81 -13.49
C SER A 69 -10.89 -7.90 -13.03
N PRO A 70 -11.87 -8.13 -13.93
CA PRO A 70 -13.28 -8.30 -13.56
C PRO A 70 -13.51 -9.39 -12.52
N ASP A 71 -12.70 -10.45 -12.55
CA ASP A 71 -12.85 -11.61 -11.67
C ASP A 71 -12.14 -11.45 -10.32
N ALA A 72 -11.37 -10.37 -10.13
CA ALA A 72 -10.61 -10.14 -8.92
C ALA A 72 -11.51 -10.02 -7.67
N ILE A 73 -12.71 -9.45 -7.80
CA ILE A 73 -13.66 -9.32 -6.70
C ILE A 73 -14.16 -10.70 -6.24
N TYR A 74 -14.45 -11.60 -7.17
CA TYR A 74 -14.90 -12.96 -6.88
C TYR A 74 -13.78 -13.82 -6.29
N GLU A 75 -12.52 -13.52 -6.63
CA GLU A 75 -11.36 -14.13 -6.00
C GLU A 75 -11.16 -13.62 -4.57
N GLU A 76 -11.22 -12.30 -4.33
CA GLU A 76 -10.97 -11.71 -3.02
C GLU A 76 -12.08 -12.03 -2.01
N GLU A 77 -13.35 -11.92 -2.41
CA GLU A 77 -14.51 -12.04 -1.51
C GLU A 77 -15.22 -13.39 -1.59
N GLY A 78 -15.00 -14.14 -2.67
CA GLY A 78 -15.68 -15.39 -2.94
C GLY A 78 -17.01 -15.21 -3.67
N THR A 79 -17.74 -16.32 -3.77
CA THR A 79 -19.06 -16.39 -4.42
C THR A 79 -19.97 -17.29 -3.58
N MET A 80 -21.23 -17.43 -3.96
CA MET A 80 -22.12 -18.42 -3.33
C MET A 80 -21.65 -19.88 -3.47
N TYR A 81 -20.71 -20.17 -4.38
CA TYR A 81 -20.23 -21.53 -4.67
C TYR A 81 -18.83 -21.82 -4.13
N ARG A 82 -18.11 -20.79 -3.67
CA ARG A 82 -16.68 -20.87 -3.34
C ARG A 82 -16.30 -19.78 -2.34
N GLU A 83 -15.50 -20.14 -1.33
CA GLU A 83 -14.92 -19.18 -0.39
C GLU A 83 -13.93 -18.22 -1.08
N GLY A 84 -13.85 -16.99 -0.56
CA GLY A 84 -12.87 -16.02 -1.03
C GLY A 84 -11.44 -16.42 -0.67
N HIS A 85 -10.52 -16.15 -1.57
CA HIS A 85 -9.08 -16.27 -1.40
C HIS A 85 -8.46 -14.86 -1.37
N PRO A 86 -8.59 -14.13 -0.26
CA PRO A 86 -8.15 -12.73 -0.19
C PRO A 86 -6.64 -12.62 -0.38
N PHE A 87 -6.22 -11.72 -1.26
CA PHE A 87 -4.83 -11.45 -1.62
C PHE A 87 -4.46 -9.98 -1.41
N MET A 88 -5.39 -9.04 -1.58
CA MET A 88 -5.13 -7.60 -1.44
C MET A 88 -4.91 -7.20 0.01
N LYS A 89 -5.87 -7.50 0.89
CA LYS A 89 -5.77 -7.13 2.31
C LYS A 89 -4.59 -7.80 3.01
N PRO A 90 -4.32 -9.11 2.83
CA PRO A 90 -3.16 -9.75 3.45
C PRO A 90 -1.84 -9.19 2.92
N ALA A 91 -1.73 -8.88 1.62
CA ALA A 91 -0.54 -8.22 1.06
C ALA A 91 -0.31 -6.84 1.67
N PHE A 92 -1.37 -6.05 1.84
CA PHE A 92 -1.29 -4.75 2.52
C PHE A 92 -0.83 -4.91 3.98
N ASP A 93 -1.45 -5.79 4.75
CA ASP A 93 -1.12 -5.97 6.17
C ASP A 93 0.31 -6.51 6.38
N LYS A 94 0.80 -7.35 5.46
CA LYS A 94 2.18 -7.86 5.43
C LYS A 94 3.21 -6.75 5.13
N THR A 95 2.86 -5.78 4.30
CA THR A 95 3.83 -4.81 3.75
C THR A 95 3.71 -3.39 4.32
N ARG A 96 2.61 -3.02 4.98
CA ARG A 96 2.37 -1.66 5.54
C ARG A 96 3.45 -1.16 6.49
N LYS A 97 4.12 -2.06 7.22
CA LYS A 97 5.25 -1.73 8.10
C LYS A 97 6.48 -1.24 7.31
N LYS A 98 6.69 -1.78 6.10
CA LYS A 98 7.77 -1.36 5.19
C LYS A 98 7.50 0.03 4.62
N LEU A 99 6.26 0.31 4.20
CA LEU A 99 5.85 1.66 3.78
C LEU A 99 6.16 2.71 4.85
N SER A 100 5.75 2.45 6.09
CA SER A 100 6.04 3.35 7.22
C SER A 100 7.55 3.58 7.44
N ARG A 101 8.38 2.57 7.17
CA ARG A 101 9.84 2.67 7.26
C ARG A 101 10.42 3.50 6.12
N ARG A 102 9.94 3.31 4.88
CA ARG A 102 10.35 4.07 3.69
C ARG A 102 10.01 5.56 3.85
N VAL A 103 8.79 5.90 4.24
CA VAL A 103 8.40 7.30 4.50
C VAL A 103 9.31 7.97 5.54
N ARG A 104 9.66 7.26 6.62
CA ARG A 104 10.61 7.78 7.63
C ARG A 104 12.03 7.96 7.10
N LYS A 105 12.48 7.08 6.20
CA LYS A 105 13.80 7.17 5.55
C LYS A 105 13.85 8.40 4.64
N GLU A 106 12.84 8.59 3.80
CA GLU A 106 12.74 9.75 2.90
C GLU A 106 12.62 11.07 3.68
N LEU A 107 11.79 11.12 4.72
CA LEU A 107 11.70 12.26 5.62
C LEU A 107 13.01 12.62 6.33
N LYS A 108 13.92 11.66 6.55
CA LYS A 108 15.24 11.92 7.12
C LYS A 108 16.20 12.49 6.08
N LYS A 109 16.12 12.03 4.82
CA LYS A 109 16.92 12.57 3.72
C LYS A 109 16.56 14.03 3.45
N ALA A 110 15.27 14.37 3.43
CA ALA A 110 14.79 15.74 3.20
C ALA A 110 15.13 16.74 4.34
N LYS A 111 15.72 16.27 5.45
CA LYS A 111 16.21 17.13 6.54
C LYS A 111 17.70 17.42 6.49
N LYS A 112 18.44 16.68 5.65
CA LYS A 112 19.84 16.96 5.34
C LYS A 112 19.89 17.91 4.16
#